data_AF-A0A2H1E8E4-F1
#
_entry.id   AF-A0A2H1E8E4-F1
#
_cell.length_a   1.000
_cell.length_b   1.000
_cell.length_c   1.000
_cell.angle_alpha   90.00
_cell.angle_beta   90.00
_cell.angle_gamma   90.00
#
_symmetry.space_group_name_H-M   'P 1'
#
loop_
_entity.id
_entity.type
_entity.pdbx_description
1 polymer ?
#
loop_
_entity_poly.entity_id
_entity_poly.type
_entity_poly.pdbx_seq_one_letter_code
_entity_poly.pdbx_strand_id
1 'polypeptide(L)'
;MEYLKKIIIVKPREITREDIESSNDFTEEASDLYYREKITVRGWMSWSIGAFLIFLYLFMVWGENEEEDYLFKIAMITIFGLPGVLTIIYGFVAPIKYQIYDRMNGIITVTRVFRSSVAIPFSSGYGLKGYSNTSPGVISAQLNFVSSKKKPRVGGIIAHHLVEDNWSFMVYG
;
A
#
# COMPACT_ATOMS: atom_id res chain seq x y z
N MET A 1 -11.97 9.87 14.77
CA MET A 1 -11.16 8.64 14.79
C MET A 1 -11.42 7.94 16.10
N GLU A 2 -11.59 6.62 16.08
CA GLU A 2 -12.04 5.84 17.23
C GLU A 2 -11.05 4.72 17.52
N TYR A 3 -10.67 4.56 18.79
CA TYR A 3 -9.84 3.42 19.21
C TYR A 3 -10.73 2.22 19.44
N LEU A 4 -10.46 1.15 18.70
CA LEU A 4 -11.25 -0.06 18.82
C LEU A 4 -10.75 -0.87 20.02
N LYS A 5 -11.69 -1.43 20.80
CA LYS A 5 -11.34 -2.33 21.90
C LYS A 5 -10.74 -3.59 21.31
N LYS A 6 -9.68 -4.11 21.96
CA LYS A 6 -9.17 -5.45 21.68
C LYS A 6 -10.19 -6.45 22.22
N ILE A 7 -11.08 -6.92 21.38
CA ILE A 7 -12.05 -7.95 21.74
C ILE A 7 -11.85 -9.07 20.73
N ILE A 8 -11.55 -10.26 21.23
CA ILE A 8 -11.50 -11.47 20.41
C ILE A 8 -12.95 -11.92 20.30
N ILE A 9 -13.60 -11.62 19.17
CA ILE A 9 -15.03 -11.92 18.99
C ILE A 9 -15.21 -13.21 18.18
N VAL A 10 -14.30 -13.53 17.26
CA VAL A 10 -14.46 -14.67 16.33
C VAL A 10 -13.08 -15.23 15.94
N LYS A 11 -12.99 -16.55 15.74
CA LYS A 11 -11.87 -17.17 15.02
C LYS A 11 -11.85 -16.55 13.61
N PRO A 12 -10.79 -15.84 13.16
CA PRO A 12 -10.63 -15.50 11.75
C PRO A 12 -10.94 -16.73 10.92
N ARG A 13 -11.82 -16.57 9.95
CA ARG A 13 -12.10 -17.61 8.95
C ARG A 13 -10.76 -18.07 8.39
N GLU A 14 -10.59 -19.38 8.27
CA GLU A 14 -9.54 -19.95 7.44
C GLU A 14 -9.69 -19.29 6.07
N ILE A 15 -8.72 -18.43 5.71
CA ILE A 15 -8.68 -17.83 4.38
C ILE A 15 -8.33 -19.00 3.46
N THR A 16 -9.30 -19.41 2.65
CA THR A 16 -9.10 -20.54 1.74
C THR A 16 -8.18 -20.11 0.60
N ARG A 17 -7.50 -21.06 -0.04
CA ARG A 17 -6.72 -20.77 -1.26
C ARG A 17 -7.56 -20.06 -2.33
N GLU A 18 -8.86 -20.36 -2.39
CA GLU A 18 -9.81 -19.74 -3.32
C GLU A 18 -10.03 -18.24 -3.03
N ASP A 19 -9.98 -17.81 -1.77
CA ASP A 19 -10.01 -16.38 -1.39
C ASP A 19 -8.72 -15.65 -1.79
N ILE A 20 -7.59 -16.34 -1.77
CA ILE A 20 -6.28 -15.81 -2.20
C ILE A 20 -6.22 -15.72 -3.72
N GLU A 21 -6.67 -16.77 -4.42
CA GLU A 21 -6.66 -16.87 -5.89
C GLU A 21 -7.71 -15.99 -6.57
N SER A 22 -8.82 -15.67 -5.89
CA SER A 22 -9.82 -14.71 -6.37
C SER A 22 -9.41 -13.24 -6.15
N SER A 23 -8.47 -12.99 -5.22
CA SER A 23 -7.78 -11.71 -5.12
C SER A 23 -6.71 -11.67 -6.21
N ASN A 24 -6.80 -10.75 -7.16
CA ASN A 24 -5.79 -10.56 -8.22
C ASN A 24 -4.43 -10.05 -7.68
N ASP A 25 -4.17 -10.18 -6.38
CA ASP A 25 -3.45 -9.19 -5.59
C ASP A 25 -2.46 -9.84 -4.63
N PHE A 26 -1.17 -9.62 -4.91
CA PHE A 26 -0.05 -9.35 -3.99
C PHE A 26 0.17 -10.20 -2.71
N THR A 27 -0.69 -11.17 -2.42
CA THR A 27 -0.70 -12.00 -1.23
C THR A 27 0.25 -13.16 -1.49
N GLU A 28 1.42 -13.14 -0.85
CA GLU A 28 2.46 -14.15 -1.05
C GLU A 28 2.24 -15.37 -0.17
N GLU A 29 1.65 -15.18 1.01
CA GLU A 29 1.40 -16.26 1.97
C GLU A 29 0.21 -15.91 2.84
N ALA A 30 -0.76 -16.82 2.96
CA ALA A 30 -1.83 -16.71 3.95
C ALA A 30 -2.07 -18.08 4.58
N SER A 31 -1.93 -18.12 5.90
CA SER A 31 -2.22 -19.25 6.76
C SER A 31 -2.89 -18.75 8.04
N ASP A 32 -3.37 -19.69 8.86
CA ASP A 32 -3.94 -19.39 10.16
C ASP A 32 -2.97 -18.70 11.13
N LEU A 33 -1.66 -18.77 10.88
CA LEU A 33 -0.63 -18.28 11.80
C LEU A 33 0.20 -17.13 11.21
N TYR A 34 0.22 -17.02 9.89
CA TYR A 34 1.06 -16.08 9.17
C TYR A 34 0.37 -15.58 7.92
N TYR A 35 0.31 -14.25 7.76
CA TYR A 35 -0.17 -13.60 6.55
C TYR A 35 0.87 -12.60 6.08
N ARG A 36 1.16 -12.61 4.78
CA ARG A 36 2.13 -11.74 4.13
C ARG A 36 1.60 -11.24 2.79
N GLU A 37 1.51 -9.93 2.69
CA GLU A 37 1.04 -9.24 1.51
C GLU A 37 2.06 -8.19 1.06
N LYS A 38 2.34 -8.17 -0.23
CA LYS A 38 3.25 -7.23 -0.87
C LYS A 38 2.53 -5.94 -1.22
N ILE A 39 2.62 -4.92 -0.37
CA ILE A 39 1.96 -3.62 -0.63
C ILE A 39 2.67 -2.79 -1.71
N THR A 40 3.89 -3.16 -2.12
CA THR A 40 4.65 -2.32 -3.07
C THR A 40 4.28 -2.65 -4.51
N VAL A 41 3.68 -1.65 -5.19
CA VAL A 41 3.50 -1.64 -6.65
C VAL A 41 4.85 -1.37 -7.32
N ARG A 42 5.70 -2.40 -7.35
CA ARG A 42 7.02 -2.38 -7.99
C ARG A 42 7.03 -3.34 -9.18
N GLY A 43 7.86 -3.02 -10.18
CA GLY A 43 8.10 -3.88 -11.34
C GLY A 43 7.21 -3.47 -12.50
N TRP A 44 6.51 -4.44 -13.08
CA TRP A 44 5.75 -4.29 -14.33
C TRP A 44 4.85 -3.07 -14.37
N MET A 45 4.08 -2.80 -13.33
CA MET A 45 3.16 -1.66 -13.34
C MET A 45 3.88 -0.31 -13.37
N SER A 46 4.97 -0.15 -12.61
CA SER A 46 5.81 1.05 -12.63
C SER A 46 6.50 1.22 -13.97
N TRP A 47 6.99 0.13 -14.57
CA TRP A 47 7.63 0.17 -15.88
C TRP A 47 6.64 0.48 -17.00
N SER A 48 5.44 -0.08 -16.97
CA SER A 48 4.39 0.21 -17.96
C SER A 48 3.95 1.67 -17.89
N ILE A 49 3.74 2.22 -16.69
CA ILE A 49 3.40 3.65 -16.52
C ILE A 49 4.56 4.52 -17.00
N GLY A 50 5.80 4.20 -16.60
CA GLY A 50 6.97 4.97 -17.00
C GLY A 50 7.21 4.94 -18.52
N ALA A 51 7.10 3.77 -19.13
CA ALA A 51 7.20 3.60 -20.58
C ALA A 51 6.09 4.38 -21.31
N PHE A 52 4.84 4.28 -20.83
CA PHE A 52 3.73 5.04 -21.39
C PHE A 52 3.98 6.56 -21.38
N LEU A 53 4.49 7.09 -20.26
CA LEU A 53 4.82 8.52 -20.14
C LEU A 53 5.94 8.95 -21.11
N ILE A 54 6.97 8.11 -21.28
CA ILE A 54 8.06 8.38 -22.22
C ILE A 54 7.56 8.31 -23.67
N PHE A 55 6.75 7.30 -24.02
CA PHE A 55 6.16 7.20 -25.35
C PHE A 55 5.23 8.37 -25.65
N LEU A 56 4.43 8.81 -24.67
CA LEU A 56 3.57 9.97 -24.80
C LEU A 56 4.38 11.25 -25.04
N TYR A 57 5.48 11.44 -24.31
CA TYR A 57 6.43 12.53 -24.55
C TYR A 57 6.98 12.49 -25.98
N LEU A 58 7.52 11.34 -26.41
CA LEU A 58 8.10 11.18 -27.74
C LEU A 58 7.07 11.43 -28.84
N PHE A 59 5.83 10.99 -28.64
CA PHE A 59 4.73 11.21 -29.58
C PHE A 59 4.34 12.69 -29.68
N MET A 60 4.24 13.39 -28.55
CA MET A 60 3.83 14.81 -28.52
C MET A 60 4.88 15.75 -29.11
N VAL A 61 6.16 15.42 -29.01
CA VAL A 61 7.28 16.25 -29.52
C VAL A 61 7.71 15.82 -30.93
N TRP A 62 7.10 14.76 -31.48
CA TRP A 62 7.45 14.23 -32.79
C TRP A 62 7.11 15.22 -33.91
N GLY A 63 8.10 15.60 -34.71
CA GLY A 63 7.89 16.47 -35.87
C GLY A 63 7.84 17.97 -35.56
N GLU A 64 8.06 18.36 -34.30
CA GLU A 64 8.17 19.77 -33.92
C GLU A 64 9.54 20.36 -34.25
N ASN A 65 9.57 21.63 -34.66
CA ASN A 65 10.79 22.35 -35.00
C ASN A 65 11.56 22.72 -33.72
N GLU A 66 12.86 22.41 -33.67
CA GLU A 66 13.66 22.62 -32.46
C GLU A 66 13.83 24.10 -32.07
N GLU A 67 13.87 25.01 -33.04
CA GLU A 67 14.09 26.45 -32.78
C GLU A 67 12.80 27.21 -32.43
N GLU A 68 11.66 26.81 -33.00
CA GLU A 68 10.38 27.50 -32.81
C GLU A 68 9.63 26.99 -31.57
N ASP A 69 9.69 25.69 -31.29
CA ASP A 69 8.85 25.02 -30.29
C ASP A 69 9.59 24.68 -28.98
N TYR A 70 10.77 25.29 -28.75
CA TYR A 70 11.64 24.93 -27.62
C TYR A 70 10.93 24.99 -26.25
N LEU A 71 10.04 25.97 -26.02
CA LEU A 71 9.26 26.09 -24.79
C LEU A 71 8.29 24.93 -24.60
N PHE A 72 7.65 24.49 -25.69
CA PHE A 72 6.72 23.37 -25.65
C PHE A 72 7.47 22.07 -25.33
N LYS A 73 8.61 21.83 -25.98
CA LYS A 73 9.46 20.66 -25.70
C LYS A 73 9.92 20.62 -24.24
N ILE A 74 10.34 21.76 -23.69
CA ILE A 74 10.71 21.89 -22.27
C ILE A 74 9.51 21.59 -21.35
N ALA A 75 8.31 22.06 -21.70
CA ALA A 75 7.11 21.73 -20.94
C ALA A 75 6.81 20.22 -20.99
N MET A 76 6.88 19.60 -22.18
CA MET A 76 6.58 18.18 -22.36
C MET A 76 7.60 17.26 -21.68
N ILE A 77 8.90 17.58 -21.75
CA ILE A 77 9.91 16.80 -21.02
C ILE A 77 9.71 16.92 -19.51
N THR A 78 9.29 18.09 -19.00
CA THR A 78 9.06 18.30 -17.57
C THR A 78 7.81 17.56 -17.07
N ILE A 79 6.74 17.52 -17.87
CA ILE A 79 5.46 16.91 -17.48
C ILE A 79 5.45 15.39 -17.71
N PHE A 80 6.07 14.90 -18.78
CA PHE A 80 5.96 13.50 -19.20
C PHE A 80 7.30 12.77 -19.23
N GLY A 81 8.34 13.36 -19.83
CA GLY A 81 9.64 12.70 -19.99
C GLY A 81 10.32 12.40 -18.65
N LEU A 82 10.53 13.43 -17.83
CA LEU A 82 11.23 13.34 -16.56
C LEU A 82 10.46 12.48 -15.54
N PRO A 83 9.13 12.64 -15.36
CA PRO A 83 8.35 11.73 -14.52
C PRO A 83 8.36 10.29 -15.05
N GLY A 84 8.33 10.08 -16.37
CA GLY A 84 8.43 8.76 -16.98
C GLY A 84 9.73 8.03 -16.60
N VAL A 85 10.87 8.70 -16.78
CA VAL A 85 12.19 8.16 -16.41
C VAL A 85 12.27 7.87 -14.90
N LEU A 86 11.84 8.81 -14.05
CA LEU A 86 11.83 8.62 -12.60
C LEU A 86 10.95 7.42 -12.19
N THR A 87 9.82 7.21 -12.86
CA THR A 87 8.91 6.08 -12.61
C THR A 87 9.54 4.74 -13.00
N ILE A 88 10.32 4.70 -14.09
CA ILE A 88 11.08 3.49 -14.45
C ILE A 88 12.14 3.19 -13.38
N ILE A 89 12.94 4.20 -13.00
CA ILE A 89 13.98 4.06 -11.98
C ILE A 89 13.36 3.58 -10.65
N TYR A 90 12.22 4.17 -10.25
CA TYR A 90 11.47 3.74 -9.07
C TYR A 90 11.14 2.25 -9.10
N GLY A 91 10.71 1.73 -10.26
CA GLY A 91 10.47 0.30 -10.47
C GLY A 91 11.68 -0.60 -10.20
N PHE A 92 12.91 -0.08 -10.37
CA PHE A 92 14.15 -0.81 -10.07
C PHE A 92 14.63 -0.65 -8.62
N VAL A 93 14.50 0.53 -8.02
CA VAL A 93 15.16 0.83 -6.73
C VAL A 93 14.23 0.80 -5.53
N ALA A 94 12.91 0.83 -5.73
CA ALA A 94 11.97 0.90 -4.62
C ALA A 94 12.12 -0.33 -3.69
N PRO A 95 12.29 -0.14 -2.37
CA PRO A 95 12.37 -1.25 -1.44
C PRO A 95 11.03 -1.99 -1.42
N ILE A 96 11.09 -3.33 -1.51
CA ILE A 96 9.88 -4.14 -1.40
C ILE A 96 9.42 -4.11 0.05
N LYS A 97 8.18 -3.69 0.26
CA LYS A 97 7.53 -3.64 1.56
C LYS A 97 6.41 -4.67 1.62
N TYR A 98 6.34 -5.31 2.78
CA TYR A 98 5.34 -6.30 3.10
C TYR A 98 4.52 -5.85 4.31
N GLN A 99 3.20 -6.04 4.23
CA GLN A 99 2.37 -6.15 5.40
C GLN A 99 2.52 -7.57 5.92
N ILE A 100 2.86 -7.73 7.20
CA ILE A 100 2.99 -9.05 7.80
C ILE A 100 2.14 -9.10 9.07
N TYR A 101 1.28 -10.11 9.17
CA TYR A 101 0.63 -10.48 10.42
C TYR A 101 1.24 -11.80 10.87
N ASP A 102 2.11 -11.73 11.88
CA ASP A 102 2.78 -12.88 12.47
C ASP A 102 2.12 -13.20 13.82
N ARG A 103 1.24 -14.20 13.80
CA ARG A 103 0.50 -14.61 15.01
C ARG A 103 1.38 -15.43 15.95
N MET A 104 2.39 -16.13 15.44
CA MET A 104 3.32 -16.94 16.25
C MET A 104 4.16 -16.07 17.19
N ASN A 105 4.68 -14.95 16.67
CA ASN A 105 5.50 -14.03 17.45
C ASN A 105 4.69 -12.89 18.06
N GLY A 106 3.40 -12.82 17.76
CA GLY A 106 2.51 -11.79 18.26
C GLY A 106 2.84 -10.38 17.74
N ILE A 107 3.24 -10.26 16.47
CA ILE A 107 3.70 -9.01 15.85
C ILE A 107 2.89 -8.69 14.58
N ILE A 108 2.53 -7.42 14.42
CA ILE A 108 2.14 -6.88 13.11
C ILE A 108 3.29 -6.04 12.57
N THR A 109 3.79 -6.38 11.38
CA THR A 109 4.66 -5.49 10.61
C THR A 109 3.79 -4.60 9.75
N VAL A 110 3.68 -3.35 10.16
CA VAL A 110 2.90 -2.35 9.45
C VAL A 110 3.79 -1.60 8.47
N THR A 111 3.37 -1.59 7.21
CA THR A 111 4.04 -0.80 6.18
C THR A 111 3.67 0.67 6.29
N ARG A 112 4.66 1.53 6.09
CA ARG A 112 4.48 2.99 6.09
C ARG A 112 4.79 3.58 4.72
N VAL A 113 3.94 4.51 4.30
CA VAL A 113 4.17 5.30 3.09
C VAL A 113 5.44 6.13 3.32
N PHE A 114 6.40 6.04 2.40
CA PHE A 114 7.70 6.75 2.44
C PHE A 114 8.62 6.51 3.66
N ARG A 115 8.32 5.54 4.53
CA ARG A 115 9.19 5.17 5.68
C ARG A 115 9.40 3.65 5.75
N SER A 116 10.41 3.21 6.50
CA SER A 116 10.62 1.79 6.80
C SER A 116 9.41 1.21 7.54
N SER A 117 9.09 -0.06 7.29
CA SER A 117 8.04 -0.78 8.01
C SER A 117 8.37 -0.86 9.52
N VAL A 118 7.35 -1.05 10.36
CA VAL A 118 7.50 -1.16 11.81
C VAL A 118 6.81 -2.40 12.30
N ALA A 119 7.55 -3.23 13.03
CA ALA A 119 7.00 -4.30 13.85
C ALA A 119 6.39 -3.70 15.13
N ILE A 120 5.09 -3.91 15.34
CA ILE A 120 4.36 -3.48 16.52
C ILE A 120 3.82 -4.75 17.20
N PRO A 121 4.20 -5.03 18.45
CA PRO A 121 3.63 -6.15 19.20
C PRO A 121 2.13 -5.97 19.43
N PHE A 122 1.33 -7.01 19.24
CA PHE A 122 -0.13 -6.96 19.45
C PHE A 122 -0.49 -6.51 20.86
N SER A 123 0.26 -6.97 21.87
CA SER A 123 0.03 -6.65 23.29
C SER A 123 0.03 -5.14 23.54
N SER A 124 0.94 -4.42 22.88
CA SER A 124 1.15 -2.98 23.06
C SER A 124 0.45 -2.08 22.03
N GLY A 125 0.14 -2.60 20.84
CA GLY A 125 -0.44 -1.82 19.75
C GLY A 125 -1.94 -1.53 19.92
N TYR A 126 -2.47 -0.62 19.13
CA TYR A 126 -3.86 -0.18 19.17
C TYR A 126 -4.46 -0.11 17.76
N GLY A 127 -5.69 -0.59 17.60
CA GLY A 127 -6.50 -0.36 16.40
C GLY A 127 -7.14 1.02 16.44
N LEU A 128 -7.02 1.74 15.35
CA LEU A 128 -7.57 3.07 15.16
C LEU A 128 -8.41 3.08 13.89
N LYS A 129 -9.74 3.18 14.06
CA LYS A 129 -10.68 3.37 12.96
C LYS A 129 -10.58 4.81 12.46
N GLY A 130 -10.20 4.95 11.20
CA GLY A 130 -10.14 6.20 10.47
C GLY A 130 -11.05 6.15 9.24
N TYR A 131 -11.09 7.25 8.50
CA TYR A 131 -11.80 7.34 7.23
C TYR A 131 -10.85 7.88 6.17
N SER A 132 -10.88 7.31 4.97
CA SER A 132 -10.13 7.78 3.81
C SER A 132 -10.97 7.71 2.55
N ASN A 133 -10.74 8.66 1.64
CA ASN A 133 -11.29 8.58 0.30
C ASN A 133 -10.46 7.58 -0.50
N THR A 134 -10.96 6.35 -0.60
CA THR A 134 -10.36 5.33 -1.47
C THR A 134 -10.74 5.53 -2.92
N SER A 135 -11.79 6.31 -3.20
CA SER A 135 -12.19 6.74 -4.55
C SER A 135 -12.92 8.08 -4.50
N PRO A 136 -12.96 8.86 -5.60
CA PRO A 136 -13.71 10.11 -5.66
C PRO A 136 -15.18 9.91 -5.24
N GLY A 137 -15.62 10.65 -4.23
CA GLY A 137 -16.99 10.57 -3.70
C GLY A 137 -17.26 9.40 -2.74
N VAL A 138 -16.29 8.51 -2.48
CA VAL A 138 -16.46 7.36 -1.58
C VAL A 138 -15.59 7.52 -0.34
N ILE A 139 -16.22 7.81 0.80
CA ILE A 139 -15.57 7.77 2.11
C ILE A 139 -15.60 6.32 2.61
N SER A 140 -14.44 5.67 2.63
CA SER A 140 -14.29 4.34 3.18
C SER A 140 -13.78 4.38 4.61
N ALA A 141 -14.23 3.43 5.43
CA ALA A 141 -13.60 3.18 6.71
C ALA A 141 -12.26 2.48 6.48
N GLN A 142 -11.23 2.92 7.19
CA GLN A 142 -9.91 2.28 7.20
C GLN A 142 -9.49 1.92 8.62
N LEU A 143 -8.78 0.81 8.75
CA LEU A 143 -8.23 0.35 10.00
C LEU A 143 -6.72 0.65 10.04
N ASN A 144 -6.30 1.42 11.03
CA ASN A 144 -4.88 1.67 11.29
C ASN A 144 -4.44 0.88 12.52
N PHE A 145 -3.18 0.42 12.52
CA PHE A 145 -2.55 -0.15 13.70
C PHE A 145 -1.38 0.72 14.14
N VAL A 146 -1.42 1.20 15.38
CA VAL A 146 -0.48 2.18 15.92
C VAL A 146 0.16 1.70 17.22
N SER A 147 1.41 2.08 17.46
CA SER A 147 2.16 1.63 18.64
C SER A 147 1.81 2.41 19.92
N SER A 148 1.17 3.58 19.80
CA SER A 148 0.83 4.42 20.94
C SER A 148 -0.35 5.34 20.66
N LYS A 149 -1.25 5.49 21.64
CA LYS A 149 -2.32 6.49 21.63
C LYS A 149 -1.80 7.93 21.60
N LYS A 150 -0.64 8.19 22.24
CA LYS A 150 -0.02 9.53 22.31
C LYS A 150 0.77 9.88 21.05
N LYS A 151 1.23 8.87 20.31
CA LYS A 151 2.02 9.02 19.08
C LYS A 151 1.46 8.13 17.95
N PRO A 152 0.24 8.41 17.45
CA PRO A 152 -0.40 7.58 16.42
C PRO A 152 0.34 7.59 15.08
N ARG A 153 1.33 8.48 14.90
CA ARG A 153 2.21 8.53 13.73
C ARG A 153 3.13 7.31 13.57
N VAL A 154 3.30 6.50 14.62
CA VAL A 154 4.07 5.26 14.58
C VAL A 154 3.09 4.11 14.39
N GLY A 155 2.81 3.82 13.13
CA GLY A 155 1.80 2.86 12.69
C GLY A 155 1.53 3.04 11.21
N GLY A 156 0.44 2.46 10.75
CA GLY A 156 -0.01 2.55 9.36
C GLY A 156 -1.33 1.84 9.14
N ILE A 157 -1.80 1.89 7.90
CA ILE A 157 -3.06 1.28 7.49
C ILE A 157 -2.82 -0.22 7.34
N ILE A 158 -3.74 -1.01 7.89
CA ILE A 158 -3.69 -2.47 7.85
C ILE A 158 -4.89 -3.07 7.10
N ALA A 159 -6.00 -2.33 6.99
CA ALA A 159 -7.11 -2.73 6.13
C ALA A 159 -7.90 -1.51 5.60
N HIS A 160 -8.40 -1.62 4.38
CA HIS A 160 -9.39 -0.73 3.78
C HIS A 160 -10.71 -1.49 3.63
N HIS A 161 -11.84 -0.86 3.96
CA HIS A 161 -13.16 -1.49 3.96
C HIS A 161 -13.31 -2.63 5.00
N LEU A 162 -14.55 -3.00 5.32
CA LEU A 162 -14.89 -4.09 6.26
C LEU A 162 -14.08 -4.04 7.58
N VAL A 163 -13.93 -2.84 8.15
CA VAL A 163 -13.05 -2.59 9.31
C VAL A 163 -13.42 -3.47 10.50
N GLU A 164 -14.70 -3.76 10.71
CA GLU A 164 -15.15 -4.55 11.86
C GLU A 164 -14.89 -6.05 11.66
N ASP A 165 -15.04 -6.56 10.43
CA ASP A 165 -14.70 -7.94 10.07
C ASP A 165 -13.18 -8.14 10.16
N ASN A 166 -12.40 -7.17 9.66
CA ASN A 166 -10.95 -7.15 9.75
C ASN A 166 -10.44 -6.87 11.17
N TRP A 167 -11.23 -6.28 12.06
CA TRP A 167 -10.83 -5.96 13.44
C TRP A 167 -11.01 -7.14 14.42
N SER A 168 -11.19 -8.35 13.93
CA SER A 168 -11.23 -9.58 14.72
C SER A 168 -9.88 -10.29 14.78
N PHE A 169 -8.85 -9.65 15.35
CA PHE A 169 -7.53 -10.29 15.51
C PHE A 169 -7.49 -11.18 16.76
N MET A 170 -7.41 -12.51 16.54
CA MET A 170 -7.17 -13.51 17.59
C MET A 170 -5.73 -13.44 18.09
N VAL A 171 -5.58 -13.29 19.41
CA VAL A 171 -4.43 -13.85 20.13
C VAL A 171 -4.84 -15.26 20.50
N TYR A 172 -4.30 -16.27 19.81
CA TYR A 172 -4.28 -17.61 20.39
C TYR A 172 -3.31 -17.56 21.57
N GLY A 173 -3.70 -18.17 22.69
CA GLY A 173 -3.00 -18.10 23.98
C GLY A 173 -1.53 -18.47 23.90
#